data_AF-A0A1I3UGT1-F1
#
_entry.id   AF-A0A1I3UGT1-F1
#
_cell.length_a   1.000
_cell.length_b   1.000
_cell.length_c   1.000
_cell.angle_alpha   90.00
_cell.angle_beta   90.00
_cell.angle_gamma   90.00
#
_symmetry.space_group_name_H-M   'P 1'
#
loop_
_entity.id
_entity.type
_entity.pdbx_description
1 polymer ?
#
loop_
_entity_poly.entity_id
_entity_poly.type
_entity_poly.pdbx_seq_one_letter_code
_entity_poly.pdbx_strand_id
1 'polypeptide(L)'
;MYNNEQEKAMLELLRTQLKATWYSVYLLIGRQPARNDQWKFDGKNVWLNGQLIDNPDIVELFKNISQLKKEINYLEGGDDNGAV
;
A
#
# COMPACT_ATOMS: atom_id res chain seq x y z
N MET A 1 23.24 -14.11 -4.32
CA MET A 1 22.70 -14.27 -2.95
C MET A 1 23.18 -13.09 -2.13
N TYR A 2 22.27 -12.14 -1.92
CA TYR A 2 22.30 -10.91 -1.12
C TYR A 2 23.40 -9.86 -1.35
N ASN A 3 22.97 -8.61 -1.58
CA ASN A 3 23.56 -7.46 -0.89
C ASN A 3 22.77 -7.22 0.40
N ASN A 4 23.18 -7.94 1.45
CA ASN A 4 22.36 -8.37 2.61
C ASN A 4 21.91 -7.26 3.57
N GLU A 5 22.50 -6.08 3.52
CA GLU A 5 22.14 -4.97 4.41
C GLU A 5 21.39 -3.86 3.68
N GLN A 6 21.77 -3.58 2.43
CA GLN A 6 21.13 -2.55 1.63
C GLN A 6 19.69 -2.93 1.24
N GLU A 7 19.46 -4.18 0.83
CA GLU A 7 18.11 -4.68 0.51
C GLU A 7 17.21 -4.68 1.75
N LYS A 8 17.76 -5.04 2.92
CA LYS A 8 17.02 -4.99 4.19
C LYS A 8 16.68 -3.56 4.60
N ALA A 9 17.63 -2.65 4.52
CA ALA A 9 17.40 -1.24 4.79
C ALA A 9 16.37 -0.63 3.83
N MET A 10 16.39 -1.04 2.56
CA MET A 10 15.39 -0.62 1.58
C MET A 10 14.00 -1.18 1.90
N LEU A 11 13.89 -2.47 2.22
CA LEU A 11 12.63 -3.08 2.64
C LEU A 11 12.05 -2.41 3.89
N GLU A 12 12.89 -2.06 4.87
CA GLU A 12 12.47 -1.32 6.06
C GLU A 12 11.96 0.09 5.71
N LEU A 13 12.67 0.80 4.82
CA LEU A 13 12.26 2.11 4.32
C LEU A 13 10.90 2.02 3.61
N LEU A 14 10.73 1.08 2.69
CA LEU A 14 9.47 0.90 1.95
C LEU A 14 8.31 0.53 2.86
N ARG A 15 8.52 -0.35 3.86
CA ARG A 15 7.51 -0.69 4.87
C ARG A 15 7.13 0.52 5.73
N THR A 16 8.11 1.35 6.08
CA THR A 16 7.87 2.61 6.81
C THR A 16 7.02 3.57 5.98
N GLN A 17 7.36 3.73 4.70
CA GLN A 17 6.57 4.54 3.77
C GLN A 17 5.16 3.98 3.60
N LEU A 18 5.01 2.67 3.41
CA LEU A 18 3.70 2.02 3.30
C LEU A 18 2.83 2.29 4.54
N LYS A 19 3.41 2.20 5.74
CA LYS A 19 2.74 2.52 7.00
C LYS A 19 2.33 4.00 7.07
N ALA A 20 3.20 4.91 6.67
CA ALA A 20 2.91 6.35 6.65
C ALA A 20 1.82 6.71 5.63
N THR A 21 1.82 6.08 4.45
CA THR A 21 0.80 6.26 3.43
C THR A 21 -0.56 5.77 3.91
N TRP A 22 -0.63 4.60 4.56
CA TRP A 22 -1.85 4.13 5.22
C TRP A 22 -2.33 5.09 6.30
N TYR A 23 -1.43 5.60 7.14
CA TYR A 23 -1.80 6.58 8.16
C TYR A 23 -2.39 7.85 7.55
N SER A 24 -1.84 8.32 6.43
CA SER A 24 -2.36 9.47 5.69
C SER A 24 -3.77 9.23 5.16
N VAL A 25 -4.06 8.02 4.64
CA VAL A 25 -5.43 7.63 4.24
C VAL A 25 -6.39 7.72 5.43
N TYR A 26 -6.01 7.18 6.59
CA TYR A 26 -6.85 7.20 7.79
C TYR A 26 -7.09 8.62 8.33
N LEU A 27 -6.08 9.49 8.29
CA LEU A 27 -6.24 10.90 8.63
C LEU A 27 -7.23 11.62 7.71
N LEU A 28 -7.14 11.40 6.39
CA LEU A 28 -8.00 12.05 5.40
C LEU A 28 -9.47 11.64 5.51
N ILE A 29 -9.75 10.40 5.90
CA ILE A 29 -11.14 9.95 6.15
C ILE A 29 -11.61 10.27 7.57
N GLY A 30 -10.77 10.86 8.42
CA GLY A 30 -11.10 11.20 9.81
C GLY A 30 -11.32 9.97 10.70
N ARG A 31 -10.58 8.89 10.50
CA ARG A 31 -10.75 7.62 11.26
C ARG A 31 -9.42 7.08 11.77
N GLN A 32 -9.50 6.13 12.69
CA GLN A 32 -8.38 5.31 13.14
C GLN A 32 -8.41 3.95 12.43
N PRO A 33 -7.26 3.28 12.26
CA PRO A 33 -7.22 1.92 11.70
C PRO A 33 -8.03 0.93 12.54
N ALA A 34 -8.96 0.21 11.92
CA ALA A 34 -9.68 -0.88 12.57
C ALA A 34 -9.23 -2.25 12.01
N ARG A 35 -9.17 -3.26 12.89
CA ARG A 35 -8.76 -4.63 12.51
C ARG A 35 -9.63 -5.26 11.41
N ASN A 36 -10.88 -4.80 11.29
CA ASN A 36 -11.87 -5.36 10.36
C ASN A 36 -12.09 -4.48 9.12
N ASP A 37 -11.23 -3.49 8.88
CA ASP A 37 -11.34 -2.63 7.70
C ASP A 37 -11.06 -3.42 6.42
N GLN A 38 -12.09 -3.51 5.56
CA GLN A 38 -12.01 -4.14 4.24
C GLN A 38 -11.87 -3.06 3.18
N TRP A 39 -10.64 -2.86 2.73
CA TRP A 39 -10.31 -1.92 1.67
C TRP A 39 -10.35 -2.59 0.29
N LYS A 40 -10.97 -1.93 -0.69
CA LYS A 40 -10.94 -2.33 -2.10
C LYS A 40 -10.51 -1.14 -2.96
N PHE A 41 -9.65 -1.41 -3.95
CA PHE A 41 -9.22 -0.43 -4.95
C PHE A 41 -9.20 -1.09 -6.32
N ASP A 42 -9.84 -0.48 -7.32
CA ASP A 42 -9.93 -1.01 -8.68
C ASP A 42 -9.04 -0.26 -9.68
N GLY A 43 -8.18 0.64 -9.20
CA GLY A 43 -7.36 1.54 -10.04
C GLY A 43 -7.94 2.95 -10.19
N LYS A 44 -9.25 3.13 -9.96
CA LYS A 44 -9.95 4.41 -10.09
C LYS A 44 -10.72 4.83 -8.85
N ASN A 45 -11.32 3.88 -8.15
CA ASN A 45 -12.23 4.09 -7.03
C ASN A 45 -11.73 3.32 -5.81
N VAL A 46 -11.96 3.88 -4.62
CA VAL A 46 -11.59 3.28 -3.34
C VAL A 46 -12.85 3.03 -2.52
N TRP A 47 -12.97 1.83 -1.96
CA TRP A 47 -14.05 1.48 -1.04
C TRP A 47 -13.51 1.03 0.31
N LEU A 48 -14.21 1.39 1.37
CA LEU A 48 -14.02 0.90 2.73
C LEU A 48 -15.30 0.23 3.20
N ASN A 49 -15.25 -1.07 3.53
CA ASN A 49 -16.40 -1.84 4.00
C ASN A 49 -17.62 -1.73 3.07
N GLY A 50 -17.37 -1.72 1.76
CA GLY A 50 -18.39 -1.59 0.71
C GLY A 50 -18.85 -0.15 0.42
N GLN A 51 -18.42 0.85 1.20
CA GLN A 51 -18.76 2.26 0.97
C GLN A 51 -17.71 2.95 0.11
N LEU A 52 -18.15 3.66 -0.93
CA LEU A 52 -17.27 4.44 -1.79
C LEU A 52 -16.69 5.61 -0.99
N ILE A 53 -15.38 5.81 -1.09
CA ILE A 53 -14.68 6.96 -0.55
C ILE A 53 -14.47 7.95 -1.70
N ASP A 54 -15.34 8.96 -1.77
CA ASP A 54 -15.28 10.00 -2.79
C ASP A 54 -14.26 11.08 -2.41
N ASN A 55 -12.98 10.76 -2.59
CA ASN A 55 -11.88 11.69 -2.39
C ASN A 55 -10.73 11.37 -3.37
N PRO A 56 -10.35 12.28 -4.28
CA PRO A 56 -9.31 12.04 -5.29
C PRO A 56 -7.92 11.84 -4.67
N ASP A 57 -7.60 12.51 -3.55
CA ASP A 57 -6.31 12.34 -2.88
C ASP A 57 -6.17 10.91 -2.32
N ILE A 58 -7.27 10.32 -1.87
CA ILE A 58 -7.29 8.92 -1.41
C ILE A 58 -7.03 7.97 -2.57
N VAL A 59 -7.54 8.25 -3.78
CA VAL A 59 -7.25 7.46 -4.98
C VAL A 59 -5.75 7.48 -5.29
N GLU A 60 -5.10 8.64 -5.24
CA GLU A 60 -3.65 8.76 -5.45
C GLU A 60 -2.84 8.04 -4.36
N LEU A 61 -3.24 8.14 -3.09
CA LEU A 61 -2.60 7.38 -2.01
C LEU A 61 -2.74 5.86 -2.20
N PHE A 62 -3.85 5.38 -2.74
CA PHE A 62 -4.04 3.96 -3.05
C PHE A 62 -3.21 3.48 -4.24
N LYS A 63 -2.93 4.35 -5.22
CA LYS A 63 -1.92 4.06 -6.26
C LYS A 63 -0.53 3.91 -5.64
N ASN A 64 -0.15 4.81 -4.72
CA ASN A 64 1.13 4.73 -4.01
C ASN A 64 1.23 3.46 -3.15
N ILE A 65 0.16 3.10 -2.43
CA ILE A 65 0.10 1.83 -1.67
C ILE A 65 0.29 0.63 -2.59
N SER A 66 -0.37 0.61 -3.75
CA SER A 66 -0.24 -0.45 -4.74
C SER A 66 1.19 -0.57 -5.27
N GLN A 67 1.83 0.55 -5.57
CA GLN A 67 3.21 0.58 -6.04
C GLN A 67 4.19 0.09 -4.97
N LEU A 68 4.08 0.60 -3.74
CA LEU A 68 4.94 0.18 -2.62
C LEU A 68 4.80 -1.32 -2.33
N LYS A 69 3.58 -1.87 -2.40
CA LYS A 69 3.36 -3.32 -2.24
C LYS A 69 4.06 -4.14 -3.32
N LYS A 70 4.04 -3.68 -4.58
CA LYS A 70 4.74 -4.35 -5.70
C LYS A 70 6.25 -4.34 -5.47
N GLU A 71 6.82 -3.19 -5.12
CA GLU A 71 8.26 -3.05 -4.86
C GLU A 71 8.72 -3.90 -3.68
N ILE A 72 7.94 -3.94 -2.59
CA ILE A 72 8.21 -4.82 -1.45
C ILE A 72 8.18 -6.29 -1.87
N ASN A 73 7.14 -6.71 -2.60
CA ASN A 73 7.01 -8.10 -3.05
C ASN A 73 8.18 -8.52 -3.96
N TYR A 74 8.58 -7.64 -4.88
CA TYR A 74 9.74 -7.85 -5.75
C TYR A 74 11.03 -8.07 -4.93
N LEU A 75 11.30 -7.19 -3.95
CA LEU A 75 12.48 -7.29 -3.09
C LEU A 75 12.43 -8.47 -2.11
N GLU A 76 11.24 -8.95 -1.74
CA GLU A 76 11.07 -10.18 -0.94
C GLU A 76 11.29 -11.47 -1.75
N GLY A 77 11.61 -11.35 -3.05
CA GLY A 77 11.77 -12.50 -3.94
C GLY A 77 10.43 -13.14 -4.31
N GLY A 78 9.33 -12.39 -4.18
CA GLY A 78 8.09 -12.74 -4.83
C GLY A 78 8.34 -12.80 -6.33
N ASP A 79 8.07 -13.95 -6.95
CA ASP A 79 8.17 -14.12 -8.39
C ASP A 79 7.42 -12.97 -9.06
N ASP A 80 8.14 -12.17 -9.82
CA ASP A 80 7.58 -11.32 -10.87
C ASP A 80 7.13 -12.22 -12.04
N ASN A 81 6.30 -13.21 -11.73
CA ASN A 81 5.40 -13.78 -12.70
C ASN A 81 4.21 -12.80 -12.79
N GLY A 82 4.41 -11.76 -13.60
CA GLY A 82 3.34 -11.31 -14.47
C GLY A 82 2.88 -12.50 -15.33
N ALA A 83 2.13 -13.44 -14.75
CA ALA A 83 1.50 -14.52 -15.48
C ALA A 83 0.02 -14.17 -15.65
N VAL A 84 -0.21 -13.24 -16.58
CA VAL A 84 -1.48 -12.93 -17.27
C VAL A 84 -2.65 -12.49 -16.38
#